data_AF-W9AIX9-F1
#
_entry.id   AF-W9AIX9-F1
#
_cell.length_a   1.000
_cell.length_b   1.000
_cell.length_c   1.000
_cell.angle_alpha   90.00
_cell.angle_beta   90.00
_cell.angle_gamma   90.00
#
_symmetry.space_group_name_H-M   'P 1'
#
loop_
_entity.id
_entity.type
_entity.pdbx_description
1 polymer ?
#
loop_
_entity_poly.entity_id
_entity_poly.type
_entity_poly.pdbx_seq_one_letter_code
_entity_poly.pdbx_strand_id
1 'polypeptide(L)'
;MHTISERTQFGFKDLAALLAGLAMLVIGFAAITALPDWVARWGTVAVYLTYFLYMSIAGRLFWKGADTAWGAVKGAAAQRATARSPM
;
A
#
# COMPACT_ATOMS: atom_id res chain seq x y z
N MET A 1 -22.42 4.97 -26.49
CA MET A 1 -21.37 3.94 -26.32
C MET A 1 -20.16 4.62 -25.69
N HIS A 2 -19.86 4.40 -24.40
CA HIS A 2 -18.59 4.68 -23.67
C HIS A 2 -18.88 4.74 -22.15
N THR A 3 -19.03 3.61 -21.47
CA THR A 3 -19.21 3.57 -20.00
C THR A 3 -18.45 2.42 -19.29
N ILE A 4 -17.62 1.66 -20.01
CA ILE A 4 -16.92 0.49 -19.44
C ILE A 4 -15.56 0.87 -18.81
N SER A 5 -14.95 1.99 -19.20
CA SER A 5 -13.58 2.34 -18.79
C SER A 5 -13.44 2.80 -17.34
N GLU A 6 -14.45 3.43 -16.73
CA GLU A 6 -14.35 3.92 -15.35
C GLU A 6 -14.32 2.79 -14.31
N ARG A 7 -15.13 1.74 -14.48
CA ARG A 7 -15.24 0.65 -13.49
C ARG A 7 -13.92 -0.12 -13.32
N THR A 8 -13.13 -0.23 -14.39
CA THR A 8 -11.84 -0.94 -14.40
C THR A 8 -10.72 -0.09 -13.81
N GLN A 9 -10.81 1.24 -13.92
CA GLN A 9 -9.80 2.18 -13.43
C GLN A 9 -9.78 2.28 -11.89
N PHE A 10 -10.92 2.15 -11.23
CA PHE A 10 -11.00 2.19 -9.76
C PHE A 10 -10.25 1.00 -9.13
N GLY A 11 -10.56 -0.24 -9.55
CA GLY A 11 -9.91 -1.43 -8.99
C GLY A 11 -8.40 -1.51 -9.28
N PHE A 12 -7.95 -1.03 -10.45
CA PHE A 12 -6.53 -1.08 -10.81
C PHE A 12 -5.67 -0.10 -10.02
N LYS A 13 -6.16 1.12 -9.75
CA LYS A 13 -5.44 2.10 -8.92
C LYS A 13 -5.29 1.62 -7.47
N ASP A 14 -6.34 0.99 -6.93
CA ASP A 14 -6.33 0.49 -5.55
C ASP A 14 -5.41 -0.72 -5.40
N LEU A 15 -5.44 -1.63 -6.37
CA LEU A 15 -4.52 -2.76 -6.44
C LEU A 15 -3.07 -2.30 -6.65
N ALA A 16 -2.85 -1.30 -7.52
CA ALA A 16 -1.53 -0.72 -7.75
C ALA A 16 -0.99 -0.03 -6.49
N ALA A 17 -1.82 0.64 -5.70
CA ALA A 17 -1.42 1.24 -4.42
C ALA A 17 -1.02 0.16 -3.40
N LEU A 18 -1.77 -0.94 -3.30
CA LEU A 18 -1.40 -2.08 -2.45
C LEU A 18 -0.09 -2.74 -2.90
N LEU A 19 0.04 -3.03 -4.19
CA LEU A 19 1.24 -3.65 -4.75
C LEU A 19 2.47 -2.75 -4.63
N ALA A 20 2.31 -1.43 -4.81
CA ALA A 20 3.37 -0.46 -4.61
C ALA A 20 3.83 -0.43 -3.14
N GLY A 21 2.90 -0.39 -2.18
CA GLY A 21 3.23 -0.45 -0.75
C GLY A 21 3.94 -1.77 -0.38
N LEU A 22 3.47 -2.89 -0.93
CA LEU A 22 4.07 -4.21 -0.71
C LEU A 22 5.49 -4.30 -1.30
N ALA A 23 5.68 -3.87 -2.55
CA ALA A 23 6.99 -3.85 -3.19
C ALA A 23 7.98 -2.98 -2.41
N MET A 24 7.53 -1.82 -1.93
CA MET A 24 8.34 -0.91 -1.12
C MET A 24 8.74 -1.54 0.22
N LEU A 25 7.85 -2.32 0.86
CA LEU A 25 8.15 -3.11 2.06
C LEU A 25 9.20 -4.20 1.79
N VAL A 26 9.05 -4.94 0.68
CA VAL A 26 10.00 -6.01 0.28
C VAL A 26 11.39 -5.43 0.05
N ILE A 27 11.49 -4.29 -0.64
CA ILE A 27 12.75 -3.58 -0.84
C ILE A 27 13.35 -3.14 0.49
N GLY A 28 12.52 -2.63 1.42
CA GLY A 28 12.96 -2.28 2.76
C GLY A 28 13.52 -3.47 3.54
N PHE A 29 12.86 -4.63 3.42
CA PHE A 29 13.32 -5.86 4.08
C PHE A 29 14.63 -6.37 3.49
N ALA A 30 14.79 -6.34 2.16
CA ALA A 30 16.04 -6.67 1.50
C ALA A 30 17.18 -5.70 1.86
N ALA A 31 16.87 -4.43 2.14
CA ALA A 31 17.86 -3.45 2.54
C ALA A 31 18.44 -3.72 3.94
N ILE A 32 17.78 -4.50 4.80
CA ILE A 32 18.27 -4.83 6.16
C ILE A 32 19.67 -5.45 6.11
N THR A 33 19.91 -6.37 5.16
CA THR A 33 21.21 -7.05 5.05
C THR A 33 22.34 -6.11 4.62
N ALA A 34 22.02 -4.98 3.99
CA ALA A 34 22.99 -3.97 3.55
C ALA A 34 23.21 -2.85 4.57
N LEU A 35 22.38 -2.75 5.62
CA LEU A 35 22.50 -1.71 6.65
C LEU A 35 23.87 -1.67 7.33
N PRO A 36 24.51 -2.80 7.72
CA PRO A 36 25.82 -2.76 8.37
C PRO A 36 26.90 -2.12 7.49
N ASP A 37 26.90 -2.43 6.19
CA ASP A 37 27.85 -1.87 5.22
C ASP A 37 27.62 -0.38 5.00
N TRP A 38 26.36 0.07 5.03
CA TRP A 38 26.04 1.50 4.90
C TRP A 38 26.42 2.26 6.16
N VAL A 39 26.19 1.69 7.34
CA VAL A 39 26.60 2.29 8.63
C VAL A 39 28.12 2.50 8.66
N ALA A 40 28.90 1.55 8.14
CA ALA A 40 30.35 1.67 8.06
C ALA A 40 30.81 2.79 7.10
N ARG A 41 30.02 3.14 6.08
CA ARG A 41 30.36 4.15 5.06
C ARG A 41 29.84 5.56 5.36
N TRP A 42 28.63 5.67 5.91
CA TRP A 42 27.89 6.94 6.03
C TRP A 42 27.58 7.31 7.48
N GLY A 43 27.89 6.42 8.43
CA GLY A 43 27.63 6.61 9.86
C GLY A 43 26.24 6.16 10.29
N THR A 44 26.17 5.71 11.54
CA THR A 44 25.00 5.10 12.18
C THR A 44 23.74 5.97 12.09
N VAL A 45 23.86 7.25 12.46
CA VAL A 45 22.70 8.15 12.60
C VAL A 45 22.01 8.39 11.25
N ALA A 46 22.79 8.73 10.21
CA ALA A 46 22.23 9.01 8.88
C ALA A 46 21.51 7.78 8.29
N VAL A 47 22.15 6.61 8.37
CA VAL A 47 21.62 5.37 7.78
C VAL A 47 20.33 4.93 8.46
N TYR A 48 20.30 4.89 9.79
CA TYR A 48 19.09 4.50 10.50
C TYR A 48 17.97 5.54 10.37
N LEU A 49 18.29 6.83 10.31
CA LEU A 49 17.29 7.88 10.10
C LEU A 49 16.66 7.77 8.71
N THR A 50 17.48 7.59 7.66
CA THR A 50 16.99 7.38 6.29
C THR A 50 16.17 6.10 6.19
N TYR A 51 16.64 5.00 6.79
CA TYR A 51 15.93 3.73 6.80
C TYR A 51 14.58 3.83 7.54
N PHE A 52 14.57 4.50 8.68
CA PHE A 52 13.35 4.76 9.45
C PHE A 52 12.35 5.62 8.67
N LEU A 53 12.82 6.68 8.00
CA LEU A 53 11.99 7.53 7.16
C LEU A 53 11.40 6.74 5.98
N TYR A 54 12.23 5.93 5.31
CA TYR A 54 11.80 5.05 4.23
C TYR A 54 10.71 4.08 4.71
N MET A 55 10.93 3.38 5.82
CA MET A 55 9.94 2.44 6.39
C MET A 55 8.64 3.14 6.82
N SER A 56 8.73 4.36 7.36
CA SER A 56 7.57 5.16 7.74
C SER A 56 6.70 5.56 6.53
N ILE A 57 7.35 5.93 5.42
CA ILE A 57 6.66 6.26 4.16
C ILE A 57 6.06 4.99 3.54
N ALA A 58 6.83 3.89 3.50
CA ALA A 58 6.38 2.62 2.96
C ALA A 58 5.16 2.08 3.71
N GLY A 59 5.18 2.12 5.06
CA GLY A 59 4.04 1.78 5.90
C GLY A 59 2.83 2.66 5.60
N ARG A 60 2.99 3.99 5.51
CA ARG A 60 1.87 4.90 5.24
C ARG A 60 1.24 4.69 3.85
N LEU A 61 2.05 4.36 2.85
CA LEU A 61 1.58 4.00 1.51
C LEU A 61 0.80 2.68 1.53
N PHE A 62 1.33 1.68 2.23
CA PHE A 62 0.65 0.40 2.44
C PHE A 62 -0.70 0.58 3.16
N TRP A 63 -0.73 1.34 4.26
CA TRP A 63 -1.96 1.64 5.00
C TRP A 63 -2.99 2.38 4.15
N LYS A 64 -2.57 3.35 3.31
CA LYS A 64 -3.48 3.99 2.35
C LYS A 64 -4.07 3.00 1.35
N GLY A 65 -3.28 2.08 0.83
CA GLY A 65 -3.78 1.00 -0.05
C GLY A 65 -4.75 0.08 0.68
N ALA A 66 -4.44 -0.29 1.93
CA ALA A 66 -5.26 -1.15 2.77
C ALA A 66 -6.61 -0.49 3.15
N ASP A 67 -6.61 0.80 3.52
CA ASP A 67 -7.82 1.56 3.84
C ASP A 67 -8.77 1.63 2.64
N THR A 68 -8.24 1.85 1.43
CA THR A 68 -9.06 1.87 0.21
C THR A 68 -9.63 0.48 -0.09
N ALA A 69 -8.83 -0.58 0.03
CA ALA A 69 -9.31 -1.95 -0.13
C ALA A 69 -10.40 -2.29 0.89
N TRP A 70 -10.24 -1.87 2.15
CA TRP A 70 -11.22 -2.07 3.21
C TRP A 70 -12.51 -1.27 2.98
N GLY A 71 -12.40 -0.06 2.43
CA GLY A 71 -13.54 0.74 1.96
C GLY A 71 -14.32 0.05 0.86
N ALA A 72 -13.62 -0.53 -0.13
CA ALA A 72 -14.25 -1.29 -1.21
C ALA A 72 -14.99 -2.54 -0.70
N VAL A 73 -14.39 -3.28 0.25
CA VAL A 73 -15.03 -4.46 0.86
C VAL A 73 -16.29 -4.08 1.63
N LYS A 74 -16.25 -3.02 2.45
CA LYS A 74 -17.44 -2.54 3.18
C LYS A 74 -18.53 -2.03 2.22
N GLY A 75 -18.16 -1.34 1.15
CA GLY A 75 -19.10 -0.92 0.11
C GLY A 75 -19.78 -2.11 -0.57
N ALA A 76 -19.03 -3.16 -0.91
CA ALA A 76 -19.58 -4.38 -1.49
C ALA A 76 -20.49 -5.15 -0.53
N ALA A 77 -20.16 -5.20 0.77
CA ALA A 77 -20.99 -5.82 1.79
C ALA A 77 -22.31 -5.05 2.00
N ALA A 78 -22.27 -3.71 2.01
CA ALA A 78 -23.45 -2.87 2.12
C ALA A 78 -24.40 -3.06 0.92
N GLN A 79 -23.87 -3.06 -0.30
CA GLN A 79 -24.65 -3.29 -1.53
C GLN A 79 -25.33 -4.66 -1.54
N ARG A 80 -24.64 -5.70 -1.05
CA ARG A 80 -25.21 -7.06 -0.91
C ARG A 80 -26.32 -7.12 0.13
N ALA A 81 -26.24 -6.35 1.21
CA ALA A 81 -27.30 -6.29 2.22
C ALA A 81 -28.55 -5.58 1.67
N THR A 82 -28.38 -4.46 0.96
CA THR A 82 -29.50 -3.73 0.33
C THR A 82 -30.17 -4.55 -0.77
N ALA A 83 -29.41 -5.32 -1.55
CA ALA A 83 -29.95 -6.19 -2.60
C ALA A 83 -30.71 -7.41 -2.06
N ARG A 84 -30.48 -7.80 -0.80
CA ARG A 84 -31.10 -8.98 -0.17
C ARG A 84 -32.36 -8.65 0.64
N SER A 85 -32.72 -7.37 0.78
CA SER A 85 -34.00 -6.92 1.33
C SER A 85 -34.90 -6.33 0.24
N PRO A 86 -35.52 -7.14 -0.64
CA PRO A 86 -36.80 -6.75 -1.22
C PRO A 86 -37.84 -6.73 -0.09
N MET A 87 -38.72 -5.72 -0.10
CA MET A 87 -39.72 -5.43 0.94
C MET A 87 -40.44 -6.66 1.49
#